data_AF-A0ABD2PWW9-F1
#
_entry.id   AF-A0ABD2PWW9-F1
#
_cell.length_a   1.000
_cell.length_b   1.000
_cell.length_c   1.000
_cell.angle_alpha   90.00
_cell.angle_beta   90.00
_cell.angle_gamma   90.00
#
_symmetry.space_group_name_H-M   'P 1'
#
loop_
_entity.id
_entity.type
_entity.pdbx_description
1 polymer ?
#
loop_
_entity_poly.entity_id
_entity_poly.type
_entity_poly.pdbx_seq_one_letter_code
_entity_poly.pdbx_strand_id
1 'polypeptide(L)'
;MCYDKITARDRDSGEGGRVQCQLSEEGAEKQFLFREIESEGADSVSYELLTQAQLDRETRENIRLTVGCHDHGQLMRKSSEVSITVTLDDVNDSPPRFHSRNISATVTENATPDTVVIQLPYQDLDTGVRANTFSFADADNSSYRSFFKLDPSTGLVTTTNVIIDREKTPQFNIQVKVSDKDNALFYDTATLTITVLDQNDNDPVLMSNTDFYVKETARQKHDRVNLRDIVQIGQLHAHDADAGENGRVTFSLANPHIMGKNWLLSQDGLLKAIVTVKNRLDREEQDQLYVPILVSDRGSPISRTSTYTLTVYLEDINDNKPIFITPAESTETAGYSSKSIPKENLELLDGTEPGSVVYQVRAHDLDLHENGQINYELRNTAIFSGSQWISTPRLNKTVSLDSDYFSIDSTSGELIVKKKLSYLDKSLPKKLTILATDSGDPPLESIAFLYIRVLSSDDAAAAAVMPSNRANSKSDLLHSISDVEARDGSAVTWSTELIVGLGIGLILLMVGCILILTIVYFMH
;
A
#
# COMPACT_ATOMS: atom_id res chain seq x y z
N MET A 1 16.80 24.93 -71.37
CA MET A 1 17.91 25.37 -72.25
C MET A 1 18.21 26.80 -71.88
N CYS A 2 19.40 27.09 -71.34
CA CYS A 2 19.82 28.48 -71.19
C CYS A 2 20.06 29.04 -72.59
N TYR A 3 19.49 30.19 -72.91
CA TYR A 3 19.70 30.89 -74.17
C TYR A 3 20.05 32.32 -73.80
N ASP A 4 21.33 32.64 -73.90
CA ASP A 4 21.79 34.02 -73.80
C ASP A 4 22.75 34.33 -74.94
N LYS A 5 22.67 35.56 -75.46
CA LYS A 5 23.47 36.04 -76.60
C LYS A 5 24.55 36.97 -76.07
N ILE A 6 25.80 36.51 -76.13
CA ILE A 6 26.98 37.26 -75.68
C ILE A 6 27.63 37.87 -76.91
N THR A 7 27.71 39.20 -76.96
CA THR A 7 28.32 39.91 -78.10
C THR A 7 29.66 40.50 -77.69
N ALA A 8 30.70 40.21 -78.47
CA ALA A 8 32.01 40.81 -78.34
C ALA A 8 32.25 41.80 -79.49
N ARG A 9 33.00 42.87 -79.19
CA ARG A 9 33.30 43.92 -80.16
C ARG A 9 34.68 44.51 -79.93
N ASP A 10 35.47 44.62 -80.99
CA ASP A 10 36.69 45.42 -81.04
C ASP A 10 36.45 46.62 -81.97
N ARG A 11 37.10 47.75 -81.72
CA ARG A 11 36.91 48.98 -82.53
C ARG A 11 37.99 49.15 -83.60
N ASP A 12 39.04 48.34 -83.58
CA ASP A 12 40.12 48.39 -84.54
C ASP A 12 39.68 47.80 -85.90
N SER A 13 40.46 48.06 -86.96
CA SER A 13 40.17 47.60 -88.33
C SER A 13 41.12 46.49 -88.76
N GLY A 14 40.67 45.64 -89.69
CA GLY A 14 41.47 44.50 -90.17
C GLY A 14 41.60 43.41 -89.10
N GLU A 15 42.74 42.69 -89.05
CA GLU A 15 42.95 41.60 -88.08
C GLU A 15 42.96 42.08 -86.61
N GLY A 16 43.22 43.37 -86.35
CA GLY A 16 43.10 43.94 -85.01
C GLY A 16 41.64 44.11 -84.55
N GLY A 17 40.69 44.22 -85.48
CA GLY A 17 39.26 44.28 -85.17
C GLY A 17 38.60 42.90 -85.03
N ARG A 18 39.26 41.86 -85.53
CA ARG A 18 38.71 40.49 -85.53
C ARG A 18 38.84 39.90 -84.14
N VAL A 19 37.70 39.64 -83.50
CA VAL A 19 37.64 39.07 -82.15
C VAL A 19 37.34 37.58 -82.19
N GLN A 20 38.01 36.83 -81.34
CA GLN A 20 37.68 35.44 -81.04
C GLN A 20 37.51 35.28 -79.53
N CYS A 21 36.38 34.73 -79.10
CA CYS A 21 36.08 34.47 -77.69
C CYS A 21 35.94 32.97 -77.41
N GLN A 22 36.31 32.58 -76.19
CA GLN A 22 36.16 31.21 -75.69
C GLN A 22 35.92 31.22 -74.18
N LEU A 23 35.44 30.10 -73.64
CA LEU A 23 35.40 29.89 -72.20
C LEU A 23 36.84 29.66 -71.69
N SER A 24 37.26 30.47 -70.73
CA SER A 24 38.62 30.41 -70.16
C SER A 24 38.75 29.39 -69.01
N GLU A 25 37.63 28.88 -68.47
CA GLU A 25 37.64 27.96 -67.32
C GLU A 25 37.78 26.49 -67.77
N GLU A 26 38.76 25.79 -67.20
CA GLU A 26 39.00 24.38 -67.48
C GLU A 26 37.82 23.51 -67.04
N GLY A 27 37.26 22.73 -67.97
CA GLY A 27 36.12 21.84 -67.71
C GLY A 27 34.74 22.45 -67.93
N ALA A 28 34.63 23.78 -68.16
CA ALA A 28 33.37 24.44 -68.51
C ALA A 28 32.77 23.87 -69.81
N GLU A 29 33.61 23.49 -70.76
CA GLU A 29 33.23 22.85 -72.04
C GLU A 29 32.53 21.50 -71.87
N LYS A 30 32.59 20.87 -70.69
CA LYS A 30 31.85 19.62 -70.42
C LYS A 30 30.38 19.87 -70.09
N GLN A 31 30.07 21.07 -69.60
CA GLN A 31 28.73 21.43 -69.13
C GLN A 31 28.05 22.43 -70.08
N PHE A 32 28.83 23.24 -70.79
CA PHE A 32 28.34 24.31 -71.66
C PHE A 32 29.03 24.30 -73.02
N LEU A 33 28.23 24.46 -74.08
CA LEU A 33 28.68 24.78 -75.42
C LEU A 33 28.65 26.29 -75.60
N PHE A 34 29.80 26.87 -75.91
CA PHE A 34 29.91 28.27 -76.34
C PHE A 34 30.11 28.31 -77.84
N ARG A 35 29.08 28.71 -78.59
CA ARG A 35 29.05 28.60 -80.06
C ARG A 35 28.90 29.98 -80.70
N GLU A 36 29.74 30.28 -81.67
CA GLU A 36 29.60 31.47 -82.52
C GLU A 36 28.35 31.36 -83.41
N ILE A 37 27.55 32.42 -83.48
CA ILE A 37 26.27 32.43 -84.21
C ILE A 37 26.23 33.44 -85.37
N GLU A 38 26.49 34.72 -85.10
CA GLU A 38 26.32 35.82 -86.05
C GLU A 38 27.51 36.76 -85.94
N SER A 39 28.14 37.07 -87.07
CA SER A 39 29.17 38.11 -87.16
C SER A 39 28.57 39.30 -87.91
N GLU A 40 28.26 40.38 -87.19
CA GLU A 40 27.83 41.65 -87.79
C GLU A 40 29.08 42.45 -88.19
N GLY A 41 29.76 41.99 -89.25
CA GLY A 41 31.02 42.59 -89.70
C GLY A 41 32.26 41.93 -89.10
N ALA A 42 33.44 42.49 -89.39
CA ALA A 42 34.72 41.97 -88.87
C ALA A 42 34.99 42.40 -87.42
N ASP A 43 34.28 43.43 -86.93
CA ASP A 43 34.50 44.10 -85.64
C ASP A 43 33.54 43.63 -84.54
N SER A 44 32.49 42.86 -84.86
CA SER A 44 31.53 42.34 -83.87
C SER A 44 31.09 40.90 -84.15
N VAL A 45 31.22 40.04 -83.13
CA VAL A 45 30.87 38.62 -83.19
C VAL A 45 29.99 38.27 -81.99
N SER A 46 28.89 37.56 -82.26
CA SER A 46 27.96 37.06 -81.25
C SER A 46 28.13 35.57 -81.02
N TYR A 47 28.02 35.17 -79.76
CA TYR A 47 28.08 33.81 -79.28
C TYR A 47 26.81 33.47 -78.52
N GLU A 48 26.39 32.21 -78.57
CA GLU A 48 25.35 31.66 -77.71
C GLU A 48 25.94 30.67 -76.70
N LEU A 49 25.38 30.66 -75.50
CA LEU A 49 25.73 29.72 -74.44
C LEU A 49 24.63 28.67 -74.29
N LEU A 50 24.91 27.43 -74.63
CA LEU A 50 23.96 26.31 -74.57
C LEU A 50 24.40 25.29 -73.51
N THR A 51 23.45 24.77 -72.74
CA THR A 51 23.69 23.68 -71.79
C THR A 51 23.91 22.35 -72.52
N GLN A 52 25.00 21.64 -72.23
CA GLN A 52 25.32 20.33 -72.84
C GLN A 52 25.16 19.13 -71.89
N ALA A 53 25.15 19.39 -70.59
CA ALA A 53 24.93 18.38 -69.56
C ALA A 53 23.69 18.74 -68.74
N GLN A 54 23.17 17.74 -68.00
CA GLN A 54 22.22 18.02 -66.93
C GLN A 54 22.93 18.85 -65.86
N LEU A 55 22.26 19.91 -65.44
CA LEU A 55 22.69 20.78 -64.36
C LEU A 55 21.79 20.51 -63.16
N ASP A 56 22.38 20.45 -61.98
CA ASP A 56 21.72 20.09 -60.73
C ASP A 56 21.98 21.22 -59.73
N ARG A 57 20.91 21.89 -59.31
CA ARG A 57 21.00 23.10 -58.48
C ARG A 57 21.42 22.73 -57.07
N GLU A 58 20.96 21.58 -56.59
CA GLU A 58 21.21 21.01 -55.27
C GLU A 58 22.70 20.68 -55.10
N THR A 59 23.39 20.37 -56.19
CA THR A 59 24.85 20.27 -56.25
C THR A 59 25.53 21.64 -56.35
N ARG A 60 25.08 22.50 -57.27
CA ARG A 60 25.70 23.84 -57.50
C ARG A 60 24.71 24.85 -58.09
N GLU A 61 24.16 25.70 -57.24
CA GLU A 61 23.19 26.74 -57.61
C GLU A 61 23.75 27.80 -58.58
N ASN A 62 25.00 28.19 -58.40
CA ASN A 62 25.64 29.28 -59.17
C ASN A 62 26.92 28.79 -59.84
N ILE A 63 26.93 28.84 -61.17
CA ILE A 63 28.07 28.49 -62.00
C ILE A 63 28.67 29.78 -62.57
N ARG A 64 29.91 30.10 -62.15
CA ARG A 64 30.65 31.24 -62.68
C ARG A 64 31.48 30.77 -63.86
N LEU A 65 31.29 31.38 -65.01
CA LEU A 65 32.04 31.14 -66.24
C LEU A 65 32.85 32.39 -66.55
N THR A 66 34.09 32.23 -67.02
CA THR A 66 34.88 33.35 -67.53
C THR A 66 34.97 33.23 -69.04
N VAL A 67 34.56 34.27 -69.77
CA VAL A 67 34.72 34.37 -71.22
C VAL A 67 35.93 35.23 -71.50
N GLY A 68 36.95 34.64 -72.11
CA GLY A 68 38.14 35.34 -72.59
C GLY A 68 38.01 35.60 -74.08
N CYS A 69 38.20 36.86 -74.48
CA CYS A 69 38.25 37.27 -75.87
C CYS A 69 39.64 37.81 -76.21
N HIS A 70 40.11 37.55 -77.42
CA HIS A 70 41.33 38.16 -77.95
C HIS A 70 41.14 38.63 -79.39
N ASP A 71 41.89 39.65 -79.78
CA ASP A 71 41.99 40.06 -81.18
C ASP A 71 42.93 39.14 -81.99
N HIS A 72 43.02 39.37 -83.31
CA HIS A 72 44.00 38.72 -84.19
C HIS A 72 45.20 39.62 -84.53
N GLY A 73 45.55 40.58 -83.66
CA GLY A 73 46.66 41.51 -83.87
C GLY A 73 48.00 40.80 -84.14
N GLN A 74 48.72 41.22 -85.19
CA GLN A 74 49.94 40.54 -85.67
C GLN A 74 51.20 40.85 -84.85
N LEU A 75 51.29 42.05 -84.25
CA LEU A 75 52.45 42.48 -83.45
C LEU A 75 52.22 42.31 -81.95
N MET A 76 51.01 42.65 -81.48
CA MET A 76 50.58 42.53 -80.10
C MET A 76 49.10 42.16 -80.12
N ARG A 77 48.71 41.08 -79.45
CA ARG A 77 47.31 40.76 -79.24
C ARG A 77 46.78 41.44 -77.98
N LYS A 78 45.58 42.01 -78.04
CA LYS A 78 44.85 42.44 -76.86
C LYS A 78 43.83 41.38 -76.47
N SER A 79 43.63 41.25 -75.16
CA SER A 79 42.63 40.35 -74.60
C SER A 79 41.83 41.04 -73.50
N SER A 80 40.61 40.57 -73.31
CA SER A 80 39.71 40.98 -72.25
C SER A 80 38.97 39.76 -71.71
N GLU A 81 38.66 39.77 -70.42
CA GLU A 81 37.88 38.72 -69.77
C GLU A 81 36.64 39.31 -69.10
N VAL A 82 35.53 38.58 -69.17
CA VAL A 82 34.29 38.89 -68.45
C VAL A 82 33.79 37.66 -67.70
N SER A 83 33.35 37.84 -66.46
CA SER A 83 32.74 36.77 -65.66
C SER A 83 31.22 36.81 -65.80
N ILE A 84 30.65 35.68 -66.19
CA ILE A 84 29.21 35.43 -66.31
C ILE A 84 28.81 34.50 -65.16
N THR A 85 27.71 34.80 -64.47
CA THR A 85 27.15 33.90 -63.44
C THR A 85 25.86 33.31 -63.99
N VAL A 86 25.85 31.99 -64.19
CA VAL A 86 24.66 31.20 -64.51
C VAL A 86 24.03 30.78 -63.18
N THR A 87 22.85 31.31 -62.88
CA THR A 87 22.04 30.91 -61.73
C THR A 87 21.01 29.89 -62.19
N LEU A 88 20.91 28.77 -61.47
CA LEU A 88 19.96 27.71 -61.79
C LEU A 88 18.64 27.92 -61.03
N ASP A 89 17.53 27.87 -61.76
CA ASP A 89 16.19 27.88 -61.17
C ASP A 89 15.89 26.53 -60.51
N ASP A 90 15.20 26.58 -59.36
CA ASP A 90 14.79 25.41 -58.59
C ASP A 90 13.67 24.61 -59.27
N VAL A 91 13.85 23.29 -59.35
CA VAL A 91 12.84 22.32 -59.78
C VAL A 91 12.64 21.33 -58.65
N ASN A 92 11.39 20.95 -58.39
CA ASN A 92 11.05 19.98 -57.36
C ASN A 92 11.44 18.56 -57.81
N ASP A 93 12.69 18.17 -57.60
CA ASP A 93 13.23 16.86 -57.93
C ASP A 93 13.90 16.15 -56.75
N SER A 94 13.93 16.79 -55.58
CA SER A 94 14.45 16.20 -54.33
C SER A 94 13.30 15.88 -53.37
N PRO A 95 12.80 14.62 -53.33
CA PRO A 95 11.70 14.28 -52.43
C PRO A 95 12.10 14.45 -50.95
N PRO A 96 11.17 14.88 -50.09
CA PRO A 96 11.44 15.04 -48.66
C PRO A 96 11.78 13.69 -48.03
N ARG A 97 12.72 13.67 -47.08
CA ARG A 97 13.18 12.47 -46.38
C ARG A 97 13.27 12.67 -44.88
N PHE A 98 12.77 11.71 -44.11
CA PHE A 98 13.05 11.69 -42.68
C PHE A 98 14.51 11.33 -42.41
N HIS A 99 15.09 11.91 -41.35
CA HIS A 99 16.46 11.57 -40.95
C HIS A 99 16.61 10.10 -40.51
N SER A 100 15.51 9.47 -40.08
CA SER A 100 15.45 8.05 -39.69
C SER A 100 14.08 7.46 -40.00
N ARG A 101 14.03 6.16 -40.34
CA ARG A 101 12.77 5.40 -40.48
C ARG A 101 12.08 5.14 -39.14
N ASN A 102 12.85 5.14 -38.05
CA ASN A 102 12.36 4.94 -36.69
C ASN A 102 12.69 6.20 -35.89
N ILE A 103 11.66 6.93 -35.52
CA ILE A 103 11.75 8.17 -34.75
C ILE A 103 11.23 7.87 -33.35
N SER A 104 11.98 8.22 -32.30
CA SER A 104 11.55 8.03 -30.93
C SER A 104 11.30 9.38 -30.25
N ALA A 105 10.20 9.46 -29.51
CA ALA A 105 9.87 10.60 -28.67
C ALA A 105 9.32 10.12 -27.33
N THR A 106 9.28 11.01 -26.35
CA THR A 106 8.69 10.73 -25.05
C THR A 106 7.69 11.81 -24.68
N VAL A 107 6.63 11.42 -24.00
CA VAL A 107 5.64 12.35 -23.43
C VAL A 107 5.32 11.89 -22.03
N THR A 108 5.27 12.79 -21.06
CA THR A 108 4.81 12.44 -19.73
C THR A 108 3.30 12.27 -19.74
N GLU A 109 2.77 11.27 -19.05
CA GLU A 109 1.33 11.15 -18.87
C GLU A 109 0.73 12.36 -18.14
N ASN A 110 -0.60 12.49 -18.19
CA ASN A 110 -1.30 13.68 -17.68
C ASN A 110 -0.79 15.03 -18.23
N ALA A 111 0.00 15.01 -19.33
CA ALA A 111 0.47 16.22 -19.98
C ALA A 111 -0.71 17.10 -20.38
N THR A 112 -0.58 18.41 -20.10
CA THR A 112 -1.60 19.39 -20.48
C THR A 112 -1.81 19.40 -21.99
N PRO A 113 -2.98 19.83 -22.48
CA PRO A 113 -3.21 20.00 -23.91
C PRO A 113 -2.13 20.90 -24.54
N ASP A 114 -1.84 20.66 -25.82
CA ASP A 114 -0.85 21.42 -26.60
C ASP A 114 0.61 21.25 -26.13
N THR A 115 0.90 20.26 -25.29
CA THR A 115 2.28 19.91 -24.93
C THR A 115 3.03 19.40 -26.16
N VAL A 116 4.19 19.99 -26.44
CA VAL A 116 5.05 19.59 -27.55
C VAL A 116 5.69 18.24 -27.25
N VAL A 117 5.47 17.27 -28.15
CA VAL A 117 6.07 15.92 -28.06
C VAL A 117 7.35 15.87 -28.88
N ILE A 118 7.26 16.24 -30.17
CA ILE A 118 8.40 16.26 -31.08
C ILE A 118 8.07 17.11 -32.30
N GLN A 119 9.07 17.76 -32.88
CA GLN A 119 8.99 18.26 -34.25
C GLN A 119 9.68 17.23 -35.17
N LEU A 120 8.95 16.72 -36.16
CA LEU A 120 9.42 15.61 -36.99
C LEU A 120 10.71 15.97 -37.74
N PRO A 121 11.81 15.22 -37.53
CA PRO A 121 13.10 15.54 -38.13
C PRO A 121 13.15 15.05 -39.59
N TYR A 122 13.17 15.99 -40.53
CA TYR A 122 13.23 15.71 -41.97
C TYR A 122 14.16 16.67 -42.70
N GLN A 123 14.48 16.33 -43.96
CA GLN A 123 15.27 17.13 -44.89
C GLN A 123 14.61 17.13 -46.28
N ASP A 124 14.61 18.30 -46.90
CA ASP A 124 14.26 18.52 -48.29
C ASP A 124 15.31 19.50 -48.85
N LEU A 125 15.87 19.21 -50.03
CA LEU A 125 16.96 19.99 -50.62
C LEU A 125 16.46 21.07 -51.59
N ASP A 126 15.18 21.02 -51.97
CA ASP A 126 14.57 22.01 -52.84
C ASP A 126 14.38 23.34 -52.08
N THR A 127 14.50 24.48 -52.76
CA THR A 127 14.44 25.81 -52.14
C THR A 127 13.18 26.58 -52.49
N GLY A 128 12.71 27.40 -51.55
CA GLY A 128 11.50 28.22 -51.69
C GLY A 128 10.39 27.78 -50.74
N VAL A 129 9.28 28.52 -50.69
CA VAL A 129 8.11 28.19 -49.86
C VAL A 129 7.28 27.09 -50.52
N ARG A 130 7.89 25.93 -50.75
CA ARG A 130 7.17 24.67 -50.99
C ARG A 130 7.10 23.95 -49.66
N ALA A 131 6.14 24.39 -48.84
CA ALA A 131 5.97 23.89 -47.49
C ALA A 131 5.54 22.42 -47.55
N ASN A 132 6.49 21.52 -47.32
CA ASN A 132 6.23 20.12 -47.07
C ASN A 132 5.03 19.94 -46.13
N THR A 133 4.12 19.06 -46.51
CA THR A 133 2.90 18.79 -45.77
C THR A 133 3.05 17.51 -44.97
N PHE A 134 2.81 17.62 -43.67
CA PHE A 134 2.86 16.51 -42.72
C PHE A 134 1.47 15.92 -42.50
N SER A 135 1.41 14.59 -42.41
CA SER A 135 0.18 13.88 -42.11
C SER A 135 0.47 12.57 -41.39
N PHE A 136 -0.52 12.07 -40.66
CA PHE A 136 -0.51 10.67 -40.24
C PHE A 136 -0.82 9.81 -41.45
N ALA A 137 0.03 8.80 -41.72
CA ALA A 137 -0.06 7.98 -42.92
C ALA A 137 -1.27 7.04 -42.92
N ASP A 138 -1.78 6.69 -41.73
CA ASP A 138 -2.97 5.85 -41.56
C ASP A 138 -4.20 6.73 -41.29
N ALA A 139 -5.10 6.79 -42.27
CA ALA A 139 -6.31 7.60 -42.20
C ALA A 139 -7.50 6.86 -41.54
N ASP A 140 -7.48 5.53 -41.55
CA ASP A 140 -8.69 4.73 -41.30
C ASP A 140 -8.69 4.03 -39.94
N ASN A 141 -7.54 3.89 -39.26
CA ASN A 141 -7.50 3.06 -38.05
C ASN A 141 -6.43 3.45 -37.03
N SER A 142 -6.66 4.53 -36.27
CA SER A 142 -5.71 4.88 -35.22
C SER A 142 -6.32 5.57 -34.01
N SER A 143 -6.36 4.83 -32.90
CA SER A 143 -6.66 5.33 -31.55
C SER A 143 -5.75 6.48 -31.10
N TYR A 144 -4.53 6.62 -31.66
CA TYR A 144 -3.60 7.68 -31.28
C TYR A 144 -4.07 9.10 -31.66
N ARG A 145 -5.00 9.26 -32.62
CA ARG A 145 -5.50 10.59 -33.06
C ARG A 145 -6.36 11.28 -32.02
N SER A 146 -6.93 10.54 -31.07
CA SER A 146 -7.61 11.15 -29.92
C SER A 146 -6.62 11.71 -28.91
N PHE A 147 -5.35 11.32 -28.95
CA PHE A 147 -4.33 11.74 -27.97
C PHE A 147 -3.36 12.77 -28.57
N PHE A 148 -3.00 12.64 -29.85
CA PHE A 148 -2.02 13.49 -30.52
C PHE A 148 -2.57 14.17 -31.76
N LYS A 149 -2.13 15.40 -32.00
CA LYS A 149 -2.33 16.14 -33.25
C LYS A 149 -0.99 16.47 -33.89
N LEU A 150 -0.98 16.53 -35.21
CA LEU A 150 0.19 16.84 -36.04
C LEU A 150 -0.11 18.10 -36.85
N ASP A 151 0.72 19.13 -36.68
CA ASP A 151 0.65 20.33 -37.50
C ASP A 151 1.15 20.01 -38.92
N PRO A 152 0.29 20.17 -39.95
CA PRO A 152 0.62 19.81 -41.32
C PRO A 152 1.68 20.71 -41.95
N SER A 153 1.94 21.91 -41.41
CA SER A 153 2.89 22.87 -41.96
C SER A 153 4.26 22.83 -41.31
N THR A 154 4.32 22.46 -40.02
CA THR A 154 5.57 22.50 -39.24
C THR A 154 6.11 21.11 -38.88
N GLY A 155 5.29 20.07 -39.02
CA GLY A 155 5.63 18.72 -38.56
C GLY A 155 5.61 18.58 -37.04
N LEU A 156 5.01 19.52 -36.32
CA LEU A 156 4.95 19.53 -34.86
C LEU A 156 3.86 18.60 -34.34
N VAL A 157 4.24 17.60 -33.55
CA VAL A 157 3.33 16.70 -32.83
C VAL A 157 3.08 17.25 -31.43
N THR A 158 1.82 17.43 -31.08
CA THR A 158 1.38 17.94 -29.76
C THR A 158 0.27 17.07 -29.17
N THR A 159 0.12 17.12 -27.85
CA THR A 159 -1.00 16.48 -27.14
C THR A 159 -2.31 17.20 -27.41
N THR A 160 -3.41 16.47 -27.28
CA THR A 160 -4.79 16.99 -27.37
C THR A 160 -5.42 17.10 -25.97
N ASN A 161 -6.75 17.23 -25.92
CA ASN A 161 -7.50 17.40 -24.68
C ASN A 161 -7.76 16.08 -23.94
N VAL A 162 -7.47 14.94 -24.58
CA VAL A 162 -7.65 13.61 -23.97
C VAL A 162 -6.41 13.30 -23.14
N ILE A 163 -6.65 12.94 -21.87
CA ILE A 163 -5.60 12.56 -20.93
C ILE A 163 -4.94 11.26 -21.41
N ILE A 164 -3.62 11.30 -21.53
CA ILE A 164 -2.79 10.12 -21.74
C ILE A 164 -2.55 9.50 -20.37
N ASP A 165 -2.81 8.21 -20.27
CA ASP A 165 -2.70 7.38 -19.07
C ASP A 165 -1.78 6.21 -19.42
N ARG A 166 -0.63 6.13 -18.74
CA ARG A 166 0.44 5.17 -19.03
C ARG A 166 0.03 3.76 -18.61
N GLU A 167 -0.70 3.62 -17.50
CA GLU A 167 -1.21 2.33 -16.99
C GLU A 167 -2.11 1.66 -18.03
N LYS A 168 -2.84 2.44 -18.82
CA LYS A 168 -3.65 1.94 -19.95
C LYS A 168 -2.86 1.75 -21.24
N THR A 169 -2.02 2.71 -21.62
CA THR A 169 -1.30 2.67 -22.92
C THR A 169 0.09 3.28 -22.77
N PRO A 170 1.13 2.46 -22.48
CA PRO A 170 2.47 2.96 -22.20
C PRO A 170 3.25 3.41 -23.44
N GLN A 171 2.76 3.08 -24.65
CA GLN A 171 3.47 3.36 -25.90
C GLN A 171 2.50 3.49 -27.07
N PHE A 172 2.80 4.45 -27.95
CA PHE A 172 2.12 4.62 -29.24
C PHE A 172 3.09 4.42 -30.39
N ASN A 173 2.66 3.70 -31.42
CA ASN A 173 3.41 3.55 -32.67
C ASN A 173 2.59 4.16 -33.80
N ILE A 174 3.10 5.24 -34.38
CA ILE A 174 2.38 6.12 -35.29
C ILE A 174 3.12 6.15 -36.62
N GLN A 175 2.44 5.84 -37.72
CA GLN A 175 3.00 6.04 -39.06
C GLN A 175 2.83 7.51 -39.46
N VAL A 176 3.93 8.20 -39.70
CA VAL A 176 3.95 9.61 -40.15
C VAL A 176 4.40 9.69 -41.60
N LYS A 177 3.87 10.68 -42.32
CA LYS A 177 4.16 10.96 -43.71
C LYS A 177 4.53 12.43 -43.88
N VAL A 178 5.57 12.69 -44.65
CA VAL A 178 5.89 14.01 -45.20
C VAL A 178 5.78 13.93 -46.71
N SER A 179 5.13 14.90 -47.34
CA SER A 179 5.02 15.00 -48.79
C SER A 179 5.15 16.43 -49.26
N ASP A 180 5.75 16.61 -50.42
CA ASP A 180 5.73 17.92 -51.05
C ASP A 180 4.28 18.35 -51.41
N LYS A 181 4.01 19.64 -51.27
CA LYS A 181 2.70 20.26 -51.48
C LYS A 181 2.32 20.31 -52.97
N ASP A 182 3.31 20.44 -53.85
CA ASP A 182 3.09 20.55 -55.29
C ASP A 182 3.01 19.16 -55.97
N ASN A 183 3.56 18.11 -55.35
CA ASN A 183 3.51 16.76 -55.87
C ASN A 183 3.33 15.68 -54.79
N ALA A 184 2.09 15.19 -54.63
CA ALA A 184 1.77 14.11 -53.70
C ALA A 184 2.48 12.76 -53.96
N LEU A 185 3.17 12.61 -55.10
CA LEU A 185 3.99 11.44 -55.44
C LEU A 185 5.37 11.45 -54.76
N PHE A 186 5.88 12.62 -54.35
CA PHE A 186 7.13 12.74 -53.61
C PHE A 186 6.85 12.80 -52.12
N TYR A 187 7.02 11.65 -51.47
CA TYR A 187 6.77 11.51 -50.04
C TYR A 187 7.72 10.49 -49.40
N ASP A 188 7.86 10.62 -48.09
CA ASP A 188 8.51 9.62 -47.25
C ASP A 188 7.64 9.28 -46.03
N THR A 189 7.86 8.10 -45.47
CA THR A 189 7.13 7.60 -44.31
C THR A 189 8.08 7.05 -43.26
N ALA A 190 7.78 7.34 -42.00
CA ALA A 190 8.53 6.83 -40.85
C ALA A 190 7.59 6.35 -39.75
N THR A 191 8.11 5.47 -38.88
CA THR A 191 7.43 5.05 -37.66
C THR A 191 7.89 5.94 -36.50
N LEU A 192 6.96 6.71 -35.94
CA LEU A 192 7.14 7.45 -34.70
C LEU A 192 6.69 6.59 -33.51
N THR A 193 7.62 6.23 -32.65
CA THR A 193 7.36 5.58 -31.37
C THR A 193 7.37 6.62 -30.26
N ILE A 194 6.22 6.84 -29.64
CA ILE A 194 6.07 7.71 -28.48
C ILE A 194 5.99 6.82 -27.23
N THR A 195 6.99 6.91 -26.35
CA THR A 195 6.96 6.26 -25.04
C THR A 195 6.35 7.20 -24.01
N VAL A 196 5.35 6.72 -23.28
CA VAL A 196 4.73 7.49 -22.20
C VAL A 196 5.58 7.35 -20.94
N LEU A 197 6.02 8.48 -20.39
CA LEU A 197 6.77 8.55 -19.14
C LEU A 197 5.78 8.60 -17.97
N ASP A 198 6.11 7.79 -16.97
CA ASP A 198 5.34 7.57 -15.74
C ASP A 198 5.31 8.82 -14.85
N GLN A 199 4.15 9.09 -14.28
CA GLN A 199 3.97 9.98 -13.12
C GLN A 199 3.47 9.16 -11.94
N ASN A 200 3.88 9.55 -10.72
CA ASN A 200 3.39 8.92 -9.51
C ASN A 200 1.96 9.39 -9.22
N ASP A 201 0.96 8.78 -9.85
CA ASP A 201 -0.44 9.20 -9.79
C ASP A 201 -1.42 8.13 -9.27
N ASN A 202 -0.95 6.91 -9.01
CA ASN A 202 -1.72 5.87 -8.32
C ASN A 202 -1.29 5.74 -6.86
N ASP A 203 -2.23 5.33 -5.99
CA ASP A 203 -1.93 5.05 -4.59
C ASP A 203 -1.72 3.53 -4.39
N PRO A 204 -0.80 3.10 -3.51
CA PRO A 204 -0.63 1.69 -3.22
C PRO A 204 -1.90 1.04 -2.66
N VAL A 205 -2.29 -0.11 -3.20
CA VAL A 205 -3.48 -0.87 -2.79
C VAL A 205 -3.09 -2.16 -2.08
N LEU A 206 -3.64 -2.37 -0.88
CA LEU A 206 -3.45 -3.63 -0.15
C LEU A 206 -4.27 -4.75 -0.82
N MET A 207 -3.59 -5.85 -1.19
CA MET A 207 -4.20 -7.01 -1.84
C MET A 207 -4.46 -8.16 -0.85
N SER A 208 -3.75 -8.18 0.28
CA SER A 208 -3.99 -9.13 1.38
C SER A 208 -5.31 -8.88 2.10
N ASN A 209 -5.85 -9.93 2.71
CA ASN A 209 -6.96 -9.78 3.67
C ASN A 209 -6.50 -8.93 4.88
N THR A 210 -7.44 -8.21 5.49
CA THR A 210 -7.17 -7.42 6.70
C THR A 210 -7.25 -8.23 7.97
N ASP A 211 -7.85 -9.43 7.90
CA ASP A 211 -8.09 -10.30 9.05
C ASP A 211 -7.06 -11.41 9.14
N PHE A 212 -6.43 -11.53 10.31
CA PHE A 212 -5.43 -12.54 10.66
C PHE A 212 -5.88 -13.32 11.88
N TYR A 213 -5.50 -14.60 11.95
CA TYR A 213 -5.81 -15.48 13.07
C TYR A 213 -4.50 -16.00 13.64
N VAL A 214 -4.35 -15.88 14.96
CA VAL A 214 -3.17 -16.38 15.67
C VAL A 214 -3.60 -16.95 17.00
N LYS A 215 -3.02 -18.08 17.38
CA LYS A 215 -3.24 -18.62 18.72
C LYS A 215 -2.68 -17.67 19.77
N GLU A 216 -3.40 -17.54 20.87
CA GLU A 216 -2.91 -16.80 22.01
C GLU A 216 -1.66 -17.44 22.62
N THR A 217 -1.09 -16.76 23.62
CA THR A 217 0.13 -17.22 24.28
C THR A 217 -0.20 -17.77 25.66
N ALA A 218 -0.32 -19.10 25.73
CA ALA A 218 -0.64 -19.82 26.97
C ALA A 218 0.23 -19.34 28.14
N ARG A 219 -0.38 -19.18 29.32
CA ARG A 219 0.32 -18.86 30.56
C ARG A 219 1.21 -20.01 31.03
N GLN A 220 2.39 -20.14 30.44
CA GLN A 220 3.43 -21.08 30.88
C GLN A 220 3.86 -20.75 32.32
N LYS A 221 3.50 -21.64 33.26
CA LYS A 221 3.76 -21.48 34.70
C LYS A 221 5.24 -21.60 35.08
N HIS A 222 6.11 -22.16 34.24
CA HIS A 222 7.46 -22.56 34.66
C HIS A 222 8.59 -22.42 33.64
N ASP A 223 8.39 -21.71 32.52
CA ASP A 223 9.49 -21.50 31.58
C ASP A 223 10.30 -20.25 31.90
N ARG A 224 11.61 -20.45 31.92
CA ARG A 224 12.64 -19.42 32.05
C ARG A 224 12.34 -18.34 31.01
N VAL A 225 11.80 -17.23 31.51
CA VAL A 225 11.24 -16.14 30.71
C VAL A 225 12.22 -15.76 29.59
N ASN A 226 11.93 -16.19 28.37
CA ASN A 226 12.36 -15.42 27.23
C ASN A 226 11.70 -14.05 27.41
N LEU A 227 12.53 -13.04 27.69
CA LEU A 227 12.08 -11.68 28.00
C LEU A 227 11.28 -11.04 26.84
N ARG A 228 11.30 -11.68 25.67
CA ARG A 228 10.64 -11.26 24.43
C ARG A 228 10.53 -12.45 23.48
N ASP A 229 9.32 -12.86 23.15
CA ASP A 229 9.03 -13.83 22.08
C ASP A 229 8.49 -13.09 20.84
N ILE A 230 8.62 -13.72 19.67
CA ILE A 230 8.21 -13.16 18.39
C ILE A 230 7.31 -14.15 17.67
N VAL A 231 6.03 -13.81 17.57
CA VAL A 231 5.02 -14.62 16.89
C VAL A 231 4.79 -14.06 15.50
N GLN A 232 4.93 -14.88 14.47
CA GLN A 232 4.61 -14.49 13.10
C GLN A 232 3.10 -14.49 12.89
N ILE A 233 2.57 -13.39 12.35
CA ILE A 233 1.14 -13.21 12.14
C ILE A 233 0.77 -13.50 10.68
N GLY A 234 1.49 -12.91 9.74
CA GLY A 234 1.19 -13.09 8.33
C GLY A 234 2.08 -12.29 7.39
N GLN A 235 1.91 -12.54 6.09
CA GLN A 235 2.62 -11.85 5.02
C GLN A 235 1.64 -10.98 4.23
N LEU A 236 1.90 -9.68 4.20
CA LEU A 236 1.14 -8.70 3.46
C LEU A 236 1.65 -8.59 2.03
N HIS A 237 0.73 -8.32 1.11
CA HIS A 237 0.99 -8.03 -0.29
C HIS A 237 0.16 -6.81 -0.70
N ALA A 238 0.79 -5.94 -1.46
CA ALA A 238 0.18 -4.73 -1.99
C ALA A 238 0.67 -4.53 -3.42
N HIS A 239 -0.11 -3.77 -4.18
CA HIS A 239 0.16 -3.46 -5.57
C HIS A 239 -0.03 -1.96 -5.80
N ASP A 240 0.88 -1.38 -6.54
CA ASP A 240 0.78 -0.04 -7.09
C ASP A 240 0.89 -0.16 -8.62
N ALA A 241 0.05 0.57 -9.34
CA ALA A 241 -0.09 0.45 -10.79
C ALA A 241 1.04 1.17 -11.55
N ASP A 242 1.69 2.13 -10.89
CA ASP A 242 2.74 2.97 -11.48
C ASP A 242 4.00 2.14 -11.83
N ALA A 243 4.89 2.70 -12.65
CA ALA A 243 6.09 2.02 -13.09
C ALA A 243 7.31 2.28 -12.19
N GLY A 244 8.24 1.33 -12.15
CA GLY A 244 9.55 1.54 -11.51
C GLY A 244 9.46 1.77 -9.99
N GLU A 245 10.03 2.88 -9.51
CA GLU A 245 10.00 3.21 -8.07
C GLU A 245 8.66 3.82 -7.63
N ASN A 246 7.92 4.46 -8.54
CA ASN A 246 6.55 4.93 -8.28
C ASN A 246 5.61 3.74 -8.01
N GLY A 247 5.83 2.61 -8.68
CA GLY A 247 5.11 1.36 -8.37
C GLY A 247 5.70 0.51 -7.23
N ARG A 248 6.83 0.91 -6.63
CA ARG A 248 7.55 0.05 -5.67
C ARG A 248 7.02 0.24 -4.26
N VAL A 249 6.24 -0.73 -3.80
CA VAL A 249 5.56 -0.66 -2.51
C VAL A 249 6.46 -1.06 -1.33
N THR A 250 6.26 -0.40 -0.19
CA THR A 250 6.84 -0.71 1.11
C THR A 250 5.80 -0.61 2.23
N PHE A 251 5.99 -1.41 3.28
CA PHE A 251 5.11 -1.43 4.45
C PHE A 251 5.74 -0.79 5.67
N SER A 252 4.94 -0.12 6.49
CA SER A 252 5.33 0.41 7.79
C SER A 252 4.14 0.52 8.74
N LEU A 253 4.39 0.70 10.03
CA LEU A 253 3.33 0.94 11.02
C LEU A 253 2.89 2.42 10.94
N ALA A 254 1.59 2.71 11.04
CA ALA A 254 1.09 4.09 10.95
C ALA A 254 1.58 4.99 12.10
N ASN A 255 2.06 4.41 13.21
CA ASN A 255 2.71 5.10 14.32
C ASN A 255 3.83 4.24 14.92
N PRO A 256 5.02 4.16 14.29
CA PRO A 256 6.05 3.19 14.66
C PRO A 256 6.53 3.35 16.11
N HIS A 257 6.50 4.55 16.68
CA HIS A 257 6.91 4.80 18.06
C HIS A 257 5.97 4.16 19.10
N ILE A 258 4.68 4.06 18.77
CA ILE A 258 3.66 3.47 19.66
C ILE A 258 3.50 1.99 19.30
N MET A 259 3.24 1.70 18.02
CA MET A 259 2.99 0.35 17.53
C MET A 259 4.22 -0.55 17.57
N GLY A 260 5.43 0.00 17.39
CA GLY A 260 6.69 -0.75 17.41
C GLY A 260 7.06 -1.36 18.76
N LYS A 261 6.29 -1.06 19.82
CA LYS A 261 6.39 -1.75 21.12
C LYS A 261 5.84 -3.18 21.06
N ASN A 262 4.76 -3.36 20.29
CA ASN A 262 3.98 -4.59 20.26
C ASN A 262 4.04 -5.29 18.89
N TRP A 263 4.45 -4.58 17.83
CA TRP A 263 4.43 -5.08 16.46
C TRP A 263 5.77 -4.84 15.76
N LEU A 264 6.15 -5.78 14.90
CA LEU A 264 7.21 -5.64 13.91
C LEU A 264 6.57 -5.82 12.54
N LEU A 265 6.74 -4.83 11.67
CA LEU A 265 6.35 -4.91 10.27
C LEU A 265 7.56 -4.57 9.42
N SER A 266 8.03 -5.54 8.64
CA SER A 266 9.13 -5.33 7.71
C SER A 266 8.64 -4.63 6.45
N GLN A 267 9.57 -3.98 5.72
CA GLN A 267 9.24 -3.24 4.50
C GLN A 267 8.66 -4.12 3.38
N ASP A 268 8.95 -5.43 3.39
CA ASP A 268 8.41 -6.43 2.47
C ASP A 268 7.06 -7.02 2.93
N GLY A 269 6.52 -6.59 4.08
CA GLY A 269 5.16 -6.93 4.50
C GLY A 269 5.02 -8.07 5.52
N LEU A 270 6.12 -8.56 6.10
CA LEU A 270 6.05 -9.60 7.13
C LEU A 270 5.65 -8.98 8.48
N LEU A 271 4.44 -9.30 8.94
CA LEU A 271 3.90 -8.86 10.21
C LEU A 271 4.20 -9.88 11.32
N LYS A 272 4.74 -9.39 12.43
CA LYS A 272 5.02 -10.18 13.64
C LYS A 272 4.57 -9.43 14.89
N ALA A 273 4.05 -10.16 15.87
CA ALA A 273 3.76 -9.63 17.20
C ALA A 273 4.97 -9.82 18.13
N ILE A 274 5.24 -8.81 18.95
CA ILE A 274 6.21 -8.87 20.04
C ILE A 274 5.45 -9.24 21.31
N VAL A 275 5.72 -10.44 21.81
CA VAL A 275 5.10 -10.97 23.02
C VAL A 275 6.07 -10.78 24.18
N THR A 276 5.61 -10.14 25.25
CA THR A 276 6.38 -9.96 26.48
C THR A 276 5.53 -10.33 27.69
N VAL A 277 6.14 -10.44 28.87
CA VAL A 277 5.39 -10.72 30.11
C VAL A 277 4.30 -9.67 30.39
N LYS A 278 4.49 -8.42 29.95
CA LYS A 278 3.52 -7.32 30.15
C LYS A 278 2.55 -7.13 28.99
N ASN A 279 2.84 -7.73 27.84
CA ASN A 279 2.07 -7.57 26.61
C ASN A 279 2.00 -8.95 25.95
N ARG A 280 1.16 -9.80 26.54
CA ARG A 280 0.88 -11.14 26.03
C ARG A 280 -0.28 -11.06 25.06
N LEU A 281 -0.38 -12.06 24.20
CA LEU A 281 -1.61 -12.33 23.47
C LEU A 281 -2.42 -13.24 24.41
N ASP A 282 -3.50 -12.72 24.96
CA ASP A 282 -4.36 -13.37 25.97
C ASP A 282 -5.79 -13.04 25.54
N ARG A 283 -6.51 -14.04 25.04
CA ARG A 283 -7.82 -13.89 24.41
C ARG A 283 -8.88 -13.53 25.45
N GLU A 284 -8.75 -14.04 26.67
CA GLU A 284 -9.65 -13.70 27.79
C GLU A 284 -9.52 -12.24 28.22
N GLU A 285 -8.35 -11.63 28.02
CA GLU A 285 -8.14 -10.18 28.21
C GLU A 285 -8.63 -9.37 27.00
N GLN A 286 -8.20 -9.77 25.79
CA GLN A 286 -8.56 -9.08 24.56
C GLN A 286 -8.52 -10.03 23.35
N ASP A 287 -9.69 -10.34 22.80
CA ASP A 287 -9.87 -11.31 21.70
C ASP A 287 -9.48 -10.78 20.31
N GLN A 288 -9.35 -9.46 20.15
CA GLN A 288 -9.04 -8.80 18.88
C GLN A 288 -8.07 -7.63 19.05
N LEU A 289 -7.05 -7.57 18.20
CA LEU A 289 -6.06 -6.50 18.18
C LEU A 289 -6.07 -5.75 16.85
N TYR A 290 -5.96 -4.42 16.91
CA TYR A 290 -5.97 -3.56 15.72
C TYR A 290 -4.57 -3.04 15.42
N VAL A 291 -4.12 -3.23 14.18
CA VAL A 291 -2.78 -2.83 13.73
C VAL A 291 -2.91 -1.87 12.54
N PRO A 292 -2.87 -0.55 12.78
CA PRO A 292 -2.86 0.43 11.71
C PRO A 292 -1.49 0.44 11.00
N ILE A 293 -1.52 0.22 9.69
CA ILE A 293 -0.35 0.17 8.82
C ILE A 293 -0.42 1.27 7.75
N LEU A 294 0.75 1.63 7.24
CA LEU A 294 0.95 2.51 6.11
C LEU A 294 1.62 1.70 5.00
N VAL A 295 1.02 1.77 3.81
CA VAL A 295 1.56 1.22 2.57
C VAL A 295 1.99 2.41 1.73
N SER A 296 3.27 2.48 1.37
CA SER A 296 3.87 3.62 0.68
C SER A 296 4.60 3.13 -0.56
N ASP A 297 4.46 3.84 -1.67
CA ASP A 297 5.36 3.69 -2.80
C ASP A 297 6.76 4.25 -2.49
N ARG A 298 7.65 4.28 -3.50
CA ARG A 298 8.95 4.97 -3.45
C ARG A 298 9.05 6.11 -4.46
N GLY A 299 7.93 6.75 -4.75
CA GLY A 299 7.89 7.92 -5.62
C GLY A 299 8.74 9.07 -5.09
N SER A 300 9.30 9.85 -6.02
CA SER A 300 10.16 11.00 -5.74
C SER A 300 9.72 12.18 -6.61
N PRO A 301 9.57 13.41 -6.07
CA PRO A 301 9.95 13.87 -4.73
C PRO A 301 8.95 13.55 -3.63
N ILE A 302 7.73 13.14 -3.98
CA ILE A 302 6.65 12.83 -3.04
C ILE A 302 6.25 11.39 -3.26
N SER A 303 6.32 10.60 -2.19
CA SER A 303 5.75 9.27 -2.14
C SER A 303 4.27 9.32 -1.81
N ARG A 304 3.48 8.44 -2.41
CA ARG A 304 2.06 8.30 -2.11
C ARG A 304 1.82 7.13 -1.17
N THR A 305 0.77 7.27 -0.36
CA THR A 305 0.57 6.37 0.77
C THR A 305 -0.90 6.08 1.02
N SER A 306 -1.19 4.82 1.34
CA SER A 306 -2.50 4.34 1.78
C SER A 306 -2.43 3.78 3.20
N THR A 307 -3.45 4.04 4.01
CA THR A 307 -3.55 3.55 5.39
C THR A 307 -4.60 2.45 5.51
N TYR A 308 -4.25 1.37 6.19
CA TYR A 308 -5.17 0.25 6.47
C TYR A 308 -5.11 -0.10 7.96
N THR A 309 -6.19 -0.67 8.50
CA THR A 309 -6.19 -1.25 9.84
C THR A 309 -6.39 -2.75 9.73
N LEU A 310 -5.40 -3.53 10.16
CA LEU A 310 -5.49 -4.98 10.21
C LEU A 310 -6.15 -5.40 11.53
N THR A 311 -6.95 -6.46 11.49
CA THR A 311 -7.57 -7.07 12.66
C THR A 311 -6.92 -8.43 12.91
N VAL A 312 -6.34 -8.60 14.08
CA VAL A 312 -5.75 -9.87 14.52
C VAL A 312 -6.68 -10.50 15.54
N TYR A 313 -7.33 -11.60 15.16
CA TYR A 313 -8.17 -12.42 16.01
C TYR A 313 -7.30 -13.42 16.77
N LEU A 314 -7.51 -13.52 18.07
CA LEU A 314 -6.85 -14.52 18.90
C LEU A 314 -7.68 -15.81 18.92
N GLU A 315 -7.05 -16.90 18.51
CA GLU A 315 -7.61 -18.25 18.65
C GLU A 315 -7.36 -18.75 20.07
N ASP A 316 -8.41 -19.35 20.64
CA ASP A 316 -8.48 -19.86 22.00
C ASP A 316 -7.52 -21.05 22.23
N ILE A 317 -6.85 -21.03 23.38
CA ILE A 317 -6.09 -22.15 23.93
C ILE A 317 -6.67 -22.50 25.30
N ASN A 318 -6.73 -23.80 25.63
CA ASN A 318 -7.10 -24.27 26.96
C ASN A 318 -6.04 -23.88 28.02
N ASP A 319 -6.10 -22.68 28.55
CA ASP A 319 -5.12 -22.09 29.46
C ASP A 319 -5.74 -21.58 30.77
N ASN A 320 -7.07 -21.50 30.82
CA ASN A 320 -7.85 -21.33 32.02
C ASN A 320 -8.44 -22.66 32.45
N LYS A 321 -8.52 -22.86 33.77
CA LYS A 321 -9.11 -24.06 34.35
C LYS A 321 -10.46 -23.69 34.95
N PRO A 322 -11.37 -24.65 35.15
CA PRO A 322 -12.66 -24.33 35.72
C PRO A 322 -12.51 -23.72 37.11
N ILE A 323 -13.26 -22.67 37.43
CA ILE A 323 -13.25 -22.04 38.75
C ILE A 323 -14.63 -22.15 39.38
N PHE A 324 -14.73 -22.86 40.51
CA PHE A 324 -15.98 -22.97 41.27
C PHE A 324 -16.48 -21.60 41.75
N ILE A 325 -17.75 -21.31 41.48
CA ILE A 325 -18.46 -20.09 41.87
C ILE A 325 -19.56 -20.43 42.89
N THR A 326 -19.86 -19.49 43.79
CA THR A 326 -21.04 -19.61 44.66
C THR A 326 -22.28 -19.03 43.97
N PRO A 327 -23.48 -19.57 44.27
CA PRO A 327 -24.70 -18.84 43.97
C PRO A 327 -24.65 -17.51 44.72
N ALA A 328 -24.76 -16.40 44.00
CA ALA A 328 -25.13 -15.14 44.64
C ALA A 328 -26.51 -15.37 45.29
N GLU A 329 -26.63 -15.16 46.61
CA GLU A 329 -27.94 -15.04 47.23
C GLU A 329 -28.70 -13.97 46.44
N SER A 330 -29.83 -14.39 45.89
CA SER A 330 -30.69 -13.57 45.06
C SER A 330 -31.06 -12.28 45.78
N THR A 331 -30.38 -11.19 45.43
CA THR A 331 -31.03 -9.89 45.30
C THR A 331 -30.51 -9.29 44.00
N GLU A 332 -31.45 -8.99 43.11
CA GLU A 332 -31.16 -8.25 41.89
C GLU A 332 -30.42 -6.96 42.24
N THR A 333 -29.40 -6.65 41.43
CA THR A 333 -28.66 -5.38 41.31
C THR A 333 -27.31 -5.28 42.05
N ALA A 334 -26.27 -5.60 41.26
CA ALA A 334 -24.97 -4.94 41.16
C ALA A 334 -23.94 -5.05 42.30
N GLY A 335 -22.86 -5.81 42.02
CA GLY A 335 -21.57 -5.66 42.68
C GLY A 335 -20.80 -6.97 42.82
N TYR A 336 -20.18 -7.44 41.73
CA TYR A 336 -19.35 -8.64 41.69
C TYR A 336 -18.21 -8.60 42.73
N SER A 337 -18.21 -9.57 43.65
CA SER A 337 -17.02 -9.95 44.41
C SER A 337 -16.96 -11.45 44.60
N SER A 338 -15.89 -12.03 44.07
CA SER A 338 -15.58 -13.46 44.01
C SER A 338 -15.38 -14.09 45.40
N LYS A 339 -16.24 -15.04 45.79
CA LYS A 339 -15.96 -16.00 46.87
C LYS A 339 -16.43 -17.42 46.53
N SER A 340 -15.57 -18.38 46.87
CA SER A 340 -15.67 -19.84 46.71
C SER A 340 -16.85 -20.49 47.42
N ILE A 341 -17.14 -21.77 47.10
CA ILE A 341 -18.11 -22.69 47.79
C ILE A 341 -18.28 -22.34 49.27
N PRO A 342 -19.51 -22.32 49.82
CA PRO A 342 -19.77 -21.97 51.21
C PRO A 342 -18.73 -22.62 52.14
N LYS A 343 -18.08 -21.78 52.96
CA LYS A 343 -17.16 -22.27 54.01
C LYS A 343 -17.89 -23.07 55.10
N GLU A 344 -19.21 -23.03 55.08
CA GLU A 344 -20.10 -23.69 56.04
C GLU A 344 -20.53 -25.07 55.53
N ASN A 345 -20.97 -25.92 56.46
CA ASN A 345 -21.42 -27.26 56.10
C ASN A 345 -22.74 -27.17 55.32
N LEU A 346 -22.88 -28.00 54.28
CA LEU A 346 -24.18 -28.31 53.71
C LEU A 346 -24.99 -29.13 54.73
N GLU A 347 -26.00 -28.50 55.31
CA GLU A 347 -26.89 -29.12 56.28
C GLU A 347 -28.03 -29.85 55.58
N LEU A 348 -28.09 -31.17 55.75
CA LEU A 348 -29.10 -32.06 55.14
C LEU A 348 -29.99 -32.65 56.23
N LEU A 349 -31.25 -32.92 55.91
CA LEU A 349 -32.21 -33.46 56.87
C LEU A 349 -32.08 -34.98 57.02
N ASP A 350 -32.18 -35.48 58.24
CA ASP A 350 -32.35 -36.91 58.51
C ASP A 350 -33.57 -37.45 57.75
N GLY A 351 -33.41 -38.60 57.09
CA GLY A 351 -34.45 -39.22 56.29
C GLY A 351 -34.59 -38.70 54.86
N THR A 352 -33.69 -37.83 54.36
CA THR A 352 -33.66 -37.41 52.95
C THR A 352 -33.64 -38.63 52.03
N GLU A 353 -34.62 -38.72 51.13
CA GLU A 353 -34.85 -39.90 50.29
C GLU A 353 -33.90 -39.96 49.08
N PRO A 354 -33.58 -41.18 48.59
CA PRO A 354 -32.88 -41.36 47.32
C PRO A 354 -33.59 -40.64 46.17
N GLY A 355 -32.82 -40.02 45.27
CA GLY A 355 -33.30 -39.21 44.15
C GLY A 355 -33.46 -37.72 44.47
N SER A 356 -33.31 -37.30 45.73
CA SER A 356 -33.39 -35.89 46.11
C SER A 356 -32.15 -35.12 45.63
N VAL A 357 -32.36 -34.01 44.92
CA VAL A 357 -31.30 -33.02 44.63
C VAL A 357 -31.11 -32.16 45.89
N VAL A 358 -29.89 -32.15 46.42
CA VAL A 358 -29.59 -31.50 47.71
C VAL A 358 -28.66 -30.30 47.60
N TYR A 359 -27.97 -30.15 46.47
CA TYR A 359 -27.09 -29.02 46.20
C TYR A 359 -26.81 -28.93 44.70
N GLN A 360 -26.43 -27.76 44.19
CA GLN A 360 -25.91 -27.61 42.83
C GLN A 360 -24.57 -26.88 42.92
N VAL A 361 -23.50 -27.52 42.46
CA VAL A 361 -22.23 -26.82 42.24
C VAL A 361 -22.25 -26.10 40.91
N ARG A 362 -21.54 -24.98 40.84
CA ARG A 362 -21.26 -24.29 39.59
C ARG A 362 -19.78 -23.94 39.53
N ALA A 363 -19.21 -24.06 38.35
CA ALA A 363 -17.92 -23.55 37.99
C ALA A 363 -18.05 -22.76 36.69
N HIS A 364 -17.11 -21.85 36.48
CA HIS A 364 -16.99 -21.06 35.27
C HIS A 364 -15.60 -21.26 34.70
N ASP A 365 -15.52 -21.46 33.40
CA ASP A 365 -14.27 -21.47 32.64
C ASP A 365 -14.30 -20.31 31.65
N LEU A 366 -13.18 -19.63 31.50
CA LEU A 366 -13.10 -18.43 30.65
C LEU A 366 -12.84 -18.78 29.18
N ASP A 367 -12.32 -19.97 28.93
CA ASP A 367 -11.97 -20.45 27.59
C ASP A 367 -13.23 -20.71 26.75
N LEU A 368 -13.08 -20.77 25.43
CA LEU A 368 -14.18 -20.93 24.50
C LEU A 368 -14.49 -22.40 24.19
N HIS A 369 -15.76 -22.68 23.93
CA HIS A 369 -16.22 -23.95 23.35
C HIS A 369 -15.82 -25.16 24.22
N GLU A 370 -15.17 -26.18 23.65
CA GLU A 370 -14.77 -27.39 24.38
C GLU A 370 -13.73 -27.10 25.48
N ASN A 371 -12.83 -26.14 25.27
CA ASN A 371 -11.86 -25.71 26.28
C ASN A 371 -12.57 -25.07 27.49
N GLY A 372 -13.72 -24.42 27.29
CA GLY A 372 -14.54 -23.89 28.38
C GLY A 372 -15.60 -24.86 28.92
N GLN A 373 -15.76 -26.05 28.34
CA GLN A 373 -16.86 -26.94 28.64
C GLN A 373 -16.58 -27.81 29.87
N ILE A 374 -17.28 -27.52 30.96
CA ILE A 374 -17.06 -28.14 32.28
C ILE A 374 -17.84 -29.44 32.44
N ASN A 375 -17.16 -30.47 32.94
CA ASN A 375 -17.72 -31.70 33.47
C ASN A 375 -17.43 -31.84 34.97
N TYR A 376 -18.43 -32.27 35.75
CA TYR A 376 -18.31 -32.49 37.19
C TYR A 376 -18.17 -33.98 37.53
N GLU A 377 -17.30 -34.29 38.50
CA GLU A 377 -17.12 -35.66 39.02
C GLU A 377 -16.97 -35.66 40.54
N LEU A 378 -17.53 -36.67 41.21
CA LEU A 378 -17.25 -36.96 42.62
C LEU A 378 -16.02 -37.86 42.71
N ARG A 379 -14.93 -37.32 43.25
CA ARG A 379 -13.70 -38.09 43.46
C ARG A 379 -13.74 -38.76 44.83
N ASN A 380 -13.77 -40.09 44.84
CA ASN A 380 -13.81 -40.89 46.06
C ASN A 380 -12.62 -40.58 46.99
N THR A 381 -12.92 -40.12 48.20
CA THR A 381 -11.96 -39.81 49.26
C THR A 381 -11.42 -41.05 49.99
N ALA A 382 -11.03 -42.10 49.28
CA ALA A 382 -10.40 -43.26 49.92
C ALA A 382 -8.90 -42.97 50.25
N ILE A 383 -8.69 -42.43 51.46
CA ILE A 383 -7.44 -42.44 52.26
C ILE A 383 -6.24 -41.67 51.66
N PHE A 384 -6.15 -40.38 51.98
CA PHE A 384 -4.88 -39.64 52.04
C PHE A 384 -4.39 -39.62 53.50
N SER A 385 -3.40 -40.45 53.85
CA SER A 385 -2.52 -40.21 54.98
C SER A 385 -1.12 -39.94 54.44
N GLY A 386 -0.61 -38.72 54.63
CA GLY A 386 0.80 -38.32 54.49
C GLY A 386 1.70 -39.09 53.53
N SER A 387 2.09 -38.43 52.44
CA SER A 387 3.38 -38.61 51.75
C SER A 387 3.79 -40.01 51.24
N GLN A 388 2.86 -40.90 50.86
CA GLN A 388 3.20 -42.04 49.99
C GLN A 388 1.97 -42.68 49.34
N TRP A 389 2.08 -43.05 48.05
CA TRP A 389 1.10 -43.90 47.37
C TRP A 389 1.19 -45.32 47.94
N ILE A 390 0.15 -45.80 48.62
CA ILE A 390 0.04 -47.20 49.00
C ILE A 390 -0.85 -47.89 47.97
N SER A 391 -0.25 -48.72 47.11
CA SER A 391 -1.00 -49.69 46.32
C SER A 391 -1.60 -50.74 47.27
N THR A 392 -2.94 -50.76 47.33
CA THR A 392 -3.81 -51.73 48.02
C THR A 392 -3.65 -51.87 49.56
N PRO A 393 -4.58 -51.35 50.37
CA PRO A 393 -4.67 -51.75 51.76
C PRO A 393 -5.48 -53.06 51.87
N ARG A 394 -4.84 -54.12 52.38
CA ARG A 394 -5.58 -55.21 53.06
C ARG A 394 -6.12 -54.65 54.38
N LEU A 395 -7.34 -54.15 54.39
CA LEU A 395 -8.05 -53.81 55.63
C LEU A 395 -9.55 -54.11 55.45
N ASN A 396 -10.07 -55.09 56.21
CA ASN A 396 -11.47 -55.50 56.27
C ASN A 396 -12.36 -54.44 56.98
N LYS A 397 -12.42 -53.25 56.41
CA LYS A 397 -13.38 -52.21 56.79
C LYS A 397 -13.95 -51.71 55.48
N THR A 398 -15.23 -51.98 55.23
CA THR A 398 -15.97 -51.40 54.10
C THR A 398 -15.93 -49.88 54.27
N VAL A 399 -14.98 -49.24 53.60
CA VAL A 399 -14.94 -47.79 53.45
C VAL A 399 -16.06 -47.47 52.47
N SER A 400 -17.14 -46.89 52.97
CA SER A 400 -18.18 -46.30 52.13
C SER A 400 -17.53 -45.28 51.21
N LEU A 401 -17.76 -45.44 49.92
CA LEU A 401 -17.29 -44.52 48.91
C LEU A 401 -18.25 -43.33 48.85
N ASP A 402 -17.75 -42.15 48.49
CA ASP A 402 -18.58 -40.96 48.29
C ASP A 402 -19.72 -41.27 47.28
N SER A 403 -19.43 -42.12 46.31
CA SER A 403 -20.35 -42.66 45.30
C SER A 403 -21.48 -43.57 45.81
N ASP A 404 -21.42 -44.00 47.08
CA ASP A 404 -22.45 -44.86 47.69
C ASP A 404 -23.64 -44.05 48.21
N TYR A 405 -23.39 -42.82 48.66
CA TYR A 405 -24.42 -41.93 49.22
C TYR A 405 -24.83 -40.84 48.24
N PHE A 406 -23.93 -40.41 47.37
CA PHE A 406 -24.15 -39.28 46.47
C PHE A 406 -23.75 -39.62 45.03
N SER A 407 -24.43 -39.00 44.07
CA SER A 407 -23.99 -38.84 42.69
C SER A 407 -24.00 -37.37 42.34
N ILE A 408 -23.17 -36.96 41.39
CA ILE A 408 -23.24 -35.64 40.79
C ILE A 408 -23.62 -35.80 39.32
N ASP A 409 -24.55 -34.98 38.85
CA ASP A 409 -24.79 -34.87 37.41
C ASP A 409 -23.60 -34.16 36.75
N SER A 410 -23.01 -34.80 35.75
CA SER A 410 -21.74 -34.34 35.17
C SER A 410 -21.87 -33.02 34.42
N THR A 411 -23.08 -32.62 34.01
CA THR A 411 -23.30 -31.42 33.18
C THR A 411 -23.88 -30.25 33.99
N SER A 412 -24.87 -30.55 34.83
CA SER A 412 -25.60 -29.54 35.62
C SER A 412 -24.98 -29.30 37.00
N GLY A 413 -24.11 -30.19 37.48
CA GLY A 413 -23.50 -30.09 38.80
C GLY A 413 -24.46 -30.38 39.96
N GLU A 414 -25.64 -30.95 39.68
CA GLU A 414 -26.62 -31.31 40.72
C GLU A 414 -26.15 -32.51 41.55
N LEU A 415 -26.07 -32.32 42.86
CA LEU A 415 -25.74 -33.35 43.84
C LEU A 415 -27.01 -34.10 44.25
N ILE A 416 -27.06 -35.39 43.94
CA ILE A 416 -28.24 -36.26 44.11
C ILE A 416 -27.94 -37.32 45.16
N VAL A 417 -28.88 -37.53 46.09
CA VAL A 417 -28.80 -38.57 47.12
C VAL A 417 -29.09 -39.94 46.50
N LYS A 418 -28.23 -40.94 46.71
CA LYS A 418 -28.41 -42.33 46.22
C LYS A 418 -28.92 -43.30 47.28
N LYS A 419 -28.65 -42.99 48.54
CA LYS A 419 -29.04 -43.80 49.70
C LYS A 419 -29.67 -42.88 50.74
N LYS A 420 -30.78 -43.34 51.33
CA LYS A 420 -31.49 -42.57 52.37
C LYS A 420 -30.53 -42.12 53.45
N LEU A 421 -30.49 -40.82 53.72
CA LEU A 421 -29.54 -40.25 54.67
C LEU A 421 -30.02 -40.51 56.09
N SER A 422 -29.09 -40.89 56.97
CA SER A 422 -29.36 -41.00 58.40
C SER A 422 -28.32 -40.31 59.25
N TYR A 423 -28.75 -39.47 60.19
CA TYR A 423 -27.86 -38.83 61.17
C TYR A 423 -27.05 -39.84 62.00
N LEU A 424 -27.60 -41.05 62.21
CA LEU A 424 -26.95 -42.13 62.96
C LEU A 424 -25.92 -42.92 62.13
N ASP A 425 -25.89 -42.73 60.80
CA ASP A 425 -25.01 -43.48 59.91
C ASP A 425 -23.58 -42.94 59.95
N LYS A 426 -22.73 -43.60 60.74
CA LYS A 426 -21.31 -43.26 60.87
C LYS A 426 -20.49 -43.49 59.59
N SER A 427 -21.05 -44.17 58.59
CA SER A 427 -20.41 -44.40 57.30
C SER A 427 -20.72 -43.29 56.28
N LEU A 428 -21.61 -42.33 56.59
CA LEU A 428 -21.89 -41.22 55.70
C LEU A 428 -20.65 -40.32 55.52
N PRO A 429 -20.26 -39.99 54.28
CA PRO A 429 -19.08 -39.16 54.03
C PRO A 429 -19.30 -37.74 54.54
N LYS A 430 -18.39 -37.27 55.40
CA LYS A 430 -18.44 -35.91 55.98
C LYS A 430 -17.89 -34.83 55.06
N LYS A 431 -17.19 -35.23 53.99
CA LYS A 431 -16.53 -34.34 53.04
C LYS A 431 -16.56 -34.99 51.67
N LEU A 432 -17.21 -34.33 50.72
CA LEU A 432 -17.13 -34.68 49.30
C LEU A 432 -16.00 -33.89 48.64
N THR A 433 -15.28 -34.55 47.75
CA THR A 433 -14.32 -33.91 46.84
C THR A 433 -14.96 -33.84 45.47
N ILE A 434 -15.20 -32.63 45.00
CA ILE A 434 -15.83 -32.38 43.71
C ILE A 434 -14.74 -31.88 42.76
N LEU A 435 -14.61 -32.58 41.64
CA LEU A 435 -13.72 -32.22 40.54
C LEU A 435 -14.56 -31.51 39.48
N ALA A 436 -14.08 -30.38 38.99
CA ALA A 436 -14.55 -29.76 37.75
C ALA A 436 -13.40 -29.81 36.75
N THR A 437 -13.65 -30.42 35.60
CA THR A 437 -12.65 -30.62 34.55
C THR A 437 -13.22 -30.06 33.25
N ASP A 438 -12.46 -29.24 32.55
CA ASP A 438 -12.83 -28.81 31.21
C ASP A 438 -12.71 -29.97 30.20
N SER A 439 -13.12 -29.73 28.96
CA SER A 439 -13.06 -30.72 27.88
C SER A 439 -11.92 -30.43 26.89
N GLY A 440 -10.97 -29.55 27.25
CA GLY A 440 -9.84 -29.21 26.40
C GLY A 440 -8.73 -30.28 26.39
N ASP A 441 -7.72 -30.09 25.55
CA ASP A 441 -6.55 -30.99 25.43
C ASP A 441 -5.22 -30.23 25.63
N PRO A 442 -4.47 -30.46 26.72
CA PRO A 442 -4.82 -31.35 27.84
C PRO A 442 -5.96 -30.76 28.68
N PRO A 443 -6.77 -31.59 29.35
CA PRO A 443 -7.84 -31.09 30.20
C PRO A 443 -7.27 -30.42 31.45
N LEU A 444 -7.83 -29.29 31.86
CA LEU A 444 -7.49 -28.63 33.12
C LEU A 444 -8.59 -28.87 34.16
N GLU A 445 -8.15 -28.99 35.42
CA GLU A 445 -9.05 -29.37 36.51
C GLU A 445 -8.92 -28.45 37.73
N SER A 446 -10.04 -28.28 38.42
CA SER A 446 -10.08 -27.70 39.75
C SER A 446 -10.83 -28.59 40.73
N ILE A 447 -10.44 -28.48 41.99
CA ILE A 447 -10.98 -29.28 43.08
C ILE A 447 -11.65 -28.34 44.06
N ALA A 448 -12.85 -28.71 44.50
CA ALA A 448 -13.50 -28.08 45.63
C ALA A 448 -14.02 -29.11 46.62
N PHE A 449 -14.30 -28.64 47.83
CA PHE A 449 -14.69 -29.48 48.95
C PHE A 449 -16.05 -29.05 49.48
N LEU A 450 -16.94 -30.02 49.65
CA LEU A 450 -18.26 -29.81 50.25
C LEU A 450 -18.35 -30.61 51.54
N TYR A 451 -18.53 -29.93 52.66
CA TYR A 451 -18.66 -30.57 53.97
C TYR A 451 -20.13 -30.88 54.25
N ILE A 452 -20.46 -32.12 54.59
CA ILE A 452 -21.84 -32.54 54.81
C ILE A 452 -22.10 -32.70 56.29
N ARG A 453 -23.23 -32.16 56.74
CA ARG A 453 -23.77 -32.39 58.07
C ARG A 453 -25.21 -32.83 57.97
N VAL A 454 -25.53 -34.03 58.46
CA VAL A 454 -26.93 -34.46 58.58
C VAL A 454 -27.46 -34.04 59.95
N LEU A 455 -28.54 -33.26 59.96
CA LEU A 455 -29.21 -32.81 61.17
C LEU A 455 -30.23 -33.86 61.61
N SER A 456 -30.26 -34.17 62.90
CA SER A 456 -31.34 -34.96 63.48
C SER A 456 -32.67 -34.20 63.38
N SER A 457 -33.81 -34.89 63.50
CA SER A 457 -35.14 -34.25 63.52
C SER A 457 -35.25 -33.14 64.58
N ASP A 458 -34.59 -33.33 65.72
CA ASP A 458 -34.62 -32.38 66.85
C ASP A 458 -33.70 -31.18 66.60
N ASP A 459 -32.53 -31.41 65.98
CA ASP A 459 -31.58 -30.36 65.61
C ASP A 459 -32.08 -29.53 64.41
N ALA A 460 -32.81 -30.15 63.47
CA ALA A 460 -33.44 -29.46 62.35
C ALA A 460 -34.53 -28.50 62.83
N ALA A 461 -35.31 -28.90 63.83
CA ALA A 461 -36.30 -28.03 64.48
C ALA A 461 -35.63 -26.86 65.24
N ALA A 462 -34.46 -27.08 65.85
CA ALA A 462 -33.68 -26.02 66.49
C ALA A 462 -33.03 -25.04 65.49
N ALA A 463 -32.57 -25.54 64.34
CA ALA A 463 -32.00 -24.73 63.25
C ALA A 463 -33.05 -23.84 62.57
N ALA A 464 -34.28 -24.34 62.40
CA ALA A 464 -35.41 -23.58 61.83
C ALA A 464 -35.94 -22.46 62.75
N VAL A 465 -35.58 -22.45 64.03
CA VAL A 465 -36.07 -21.51 65.06
C VAL A 465 -35.04 -20.39 65.37
N MET A 466 -33.84 -20.42 64.78
CA MET A 466 -32.81 -19.38 64.94
C MET A 466 -32.91 -18.30 63.85
N PRO A 467 -33.17 -17.02 64.17
CA PRO A 467 -33.01 -15.93 63.21
C PRO A 467 -31.53 -15.62 62.96
N SER A 468 -31.22 -15.17 61.75
CA SER A 468 -29.94 -14.61 61.32
C SER A 468 -29.52 -13.43 62.22
N ASN A 469 -28.76 -13.70 63.28
CA ASN A 469 -27.99 -12.69 64.00
C ASN A 469 -26.86 -13.36 64.78
N ARG A 470 -25.76 -13.63 64.08
CA ARG A 470 -24.45 -13.87 64.71
C ARG A 470 -23.43 -12.88 64.16
N ALA A 471 -23.75 -11.60 64.29
CA ALA A 471 -22.73 -10.57 64.36
C ALA A 471 -21.96 -10.75 65.68
N ASN A 472 -20.64 -10.74 65.59
CA ASN A 472 -19.71 -10.85 66.69
C ASN A 472 -20.00 -9.81 67.80
N SER A 473 -20.38 -10.25 69.00
CA SER A 473 -20.15 -9.48 70.23
C SER A 473 -19.09 -10.19 71.08
N LYS A 474 -17.83 -9.92 70.77
CA LYS A 474 -16.71 -10.19 71.67
C LYS A 474 -15.54 -9.25 71.37
N SER A 475 -15.75 -7.96 71.66
CA SER A 475 -14.65 -7.03 71.93
C SER A 475 -15.18 -5.74 72.54
N ASP A 476 -15.54 -5.78 73.82
CA ASP A 476 -15.50 -4.61 74.69
C ASP A 476 -14.79 -5.03 75.98
N LEU A 477 -13.51 -4.63 76.07
CA LEU A 477 -12.75 -4.24 77.27
C LEU A 477 -11.25 -4.35 76.99
N LEU A 478 -10.68 -3.29 76.40
CA LEU A 478 -9.46 -2.63 76.90
C LEU A 478 -9.35 -1.25 76.22
N HIS A 479 -9.54 -0.21 77.03
CA HIS A 479 -8.99 1.15 76.97
C HIS A 479 -7.73 1.29 76.10
N SER A 480 -7.40 2.37 75.40
CA SER A 480 -7.75 3.81 75.43
C SER A 480 -6.79 4.45 74.39
N ILE A 481 -7.12 5.49 73.61
CA ILE A 481 -6.81 6.90 73.89
C ILE A 481 -7.16 7.73 72.62
N SER A 482 -7.95 8.79 72.84
CA SER A 482 -8.04 10.11 72.17
C SER A 482 -8.08 10.20 70.63
N ASP A 483 -9.17 10.65 70.01
CA ASP A 483 -9.64 12.04 69.89
C ASP A 483 -9.31 12.61 68.49
N VAL A 484 -10.37 13.03 67.79
CA VAL A 484 -10.62 14.36 67.23
C VAL A 484 -11.33 14.26 65.87
N GLU A 485 -12.50 14.89 65.88
CA GLU A 485 -13.53 15.04 64.87
C GLU A 485 -13.10 15.77 63.58
N ALA A 486 -13.78 15.45 62.48
CA ALA A 486 -14.41 16.42 61.57
C ALA A 486 -15.32 15.64 60.59
N ARG A 487 -16.64 15.64 60.83
CA ARG A 487 -17.67 16.55 60.28
C ARG A 487 -18.07 16.31 58.81
N ASP A 488 -19.30 15.83 58.67
CA ASP A 488 -20.31 16.06 57.62
C ASP A 488 -19.86 16.21 56.16
N GLY A 489 -20.17 15.18 55.37
CA GLY A 489 -20.37 15.27 53.93
C GLY A 489 -21.84 15.01 53.58
N SER A 490 -22.63 16.07 53.51
CA SER A 490 -23.96 16.05 52.91
C SER A 490 -23.86 16.15 51.39
N ALA A 491 -24.72 15.41 50.72
CA ALA A 491 -24.82 15.28 49.28
C ALA A 491 -25.09 16.62 48.58
N VAL A 492 -24.36 16.85 47.47
CA VAL A 492 -24.73 17.84 46.46
C VAL A 492 -24.58 17.20 45.08
N THR A 493 -25.71 17.07 44.39
CA THR A 493 -25.84 16.72 42.98
C THR A 493 -25.27 17.82 42.09
N TRP A 494 -24.41 17.49 41.13
CA TRP A 494 -24.08 18.39 40.01
C TRP A 494 -24.11 17.67 38.67
N SER A 495 -24.75 18.38 37.75
CA SER A 495 -25.04 18.13 36.35
C SER A 495 -23.81 18.21 35.43
N THR A 496 -23.87 17.47 34.34
CA THR A 496 -22.85 17.29 33.29
C THR A 496 -22.76 18.45 32.29
N GLU A 497 -22.30 19.64 32.70
CA GLU A 497 -22.08 20.76 31.75
C GLU A 497 -20.76 21.56 31.91
N LEU A 498 -19.71 21.01 32.55
CA LEU A 498 -18.48 21.80 32.81
C LEU A 498 -17.15 21.24 32.26
N ILE A 499 -17.19 20.29 31.31
CA ILE A 499 -15.95 19.70 30.75
C ILE A 499 -15.63 20.18 29.32
N VAL A 500 -16.56 20.82 28.61
CA VAL A 500 -16.31 21.33 27.24
C VAL A 500 -15.64 22.72 27.24
N GLY A 501 -15.68 23.47 28.34
CA GLY A 501 -15.13 24.83 28.43
C GLY A 501 -13.64 24.95 28.74
N LEU A 502 -13.04 23.96 29.42
CA LEU A 502 -11.64 24.04 29.88
C LEU A 502 -10.61 23.49 28.88
N GLY A 503 -11.03 22.66 27.93
CA GLY A 503 -10.15 22.14 26.87
C GLY A 503 -9.85 23.15 25.76
N ILE A 504 -10.82 24.02 25.43
CA ILE A 504 -10.68 24.99 24.34
C ILE A 504 -9.78 26.18 24.74
N GLY A 505 -9.75 26.55 26.03
CA GLY A 505 -8.90 27.63 26.54
C GLY A 505 -7.39 27.31 26.50
N LEU A 506 -7.00 26.06 26.72
CA LEU A 506 -5.60 25.63 26.69
C LEU A 506 -5.06 25.50 25.25
N ILE A 507 -5.91 25.15 24.28
CA ILE A 507 -5.54 25.06 22.87
C ILE A 507 -5.32 26.46 22.27
N LEU A 508 -6.14 27.44 22.64
CA LEU A 508 -5.97 28.83 22.17
C LEU A 508 -4.72 29.52 22.76
N LEU A 509 -4.33 29.19 24.00
CA LEU A 509 -3.10 29.67 24.62
C LEU A 509 -1.83 29.08 23.97
N MET A 510 -1.87 27.80 23.56
CA MET A 510 -0.76 27.14 22.85
C MET A 510 -0.55 27.69 21.44
N VAL A 511 -1.62 27.95 20.69
CA VAL A 511 -1.54 28.54 19.34
C VAL A 511 -1.03 29.99 19.40
N GLY A 512 -1.43 30.76 20.43
CA GLY A 512 -0.92 32.12 20.66
C GLY A 512 0.59 32.16 20.96
N CYS A 513 1.10 31.23 21.77
CA CYS A 513 2.53 31.15 22.07
C CYS A 513 3.37 30.73 20.86
N ILE A 514 2.86 29.84 19.99
CA ILE A 514 3.56 29.42 18.77
C ILE A 514 3.64 30.58 17.77
N LEU A 515 2.57 31.38 17.62
CA LEU A 515 2.59 32.53 16.72
C LEU A 515 3.60 33.61 17.15
N ILE A 516 3.70 33.87 18.46
CA ILE A 516 4.64 34.84 19.02
C ILE A 516 6.09 34.37 18.84
N LEU A 517 6.36 33.06 19.00
CA LEU A 517 7.69 32.50 18.76
C LEU A 517 8.10 32.54 17.28
N THR A 518 7.18 32.34 16.34
CA THR A 518 7.46 32.49 14.90
C THR A 518 7.70 33.94 14.49
N ILE A 519 7.02 34.92 15.11
CA ILE A 519 7.24 36.34 14.81
C ILE A 519 8.59 36.82 15.36
N VAL A 520 9.02 36.33 16.53
CA VAL A 520 10.34 36.66 17.08
C VAL A 520 11.49 35.99 16.30
N TYR A 521 11.27 34.79 15.73
CA TYR A 521 12.26 34.10 14.91
C TYR A 521 12.48 34.76 13.53
N PHE A 522 11.49 35.47 13.00
CA PHE A 522 11.60 36.20 11.72
C PHE A 522 12.08 37.65 11.86
N MET A 523 12.25 38.16 13.09
CA MET A 523 12.72 39.53 13.36
C MET A 523 14.17 39.60 13.87
N HIS A 524 14.96 38.53 13.75
CA HIS A 524 16.40 38.55 14.05
C HIS A 524 17.26 38.09 12.88
#